data_AF-A0A9P8AIK0-F1
#
_entry.id   AF-A0A9P8AIK0-F1
#
_cell.length_a   1.000
_cell.length_b   1.000
_cell.length_c   1.000
_cell.angle_alpha   90.00
_cell.angle_beta   90.00
_cell.angle_gamma   90.00
#
_symmetry.space_group_name_H-M   'P 1'
#
loop_
_entity.id
_entity.type
_entity.pdbx_description
1 polymer ?
#
loop_
_entity_poly.entity_id
_entity_poly.type
_entity_poly.pdbx_seq_one_letter_code
_entity_poly.pdbx_strand_id
1 'polypeptide(L)'
;MASHRRKSRFKSPLIYFAVAFFAVVTAANSNVDSNIGSMIHYKIAVAYLPKDRSESNLFKRKSQHRSPALDSPTGEDNLFVSKQSTEGSIALGVADGVGGWLEAGYDSSAISRELCSALKVNFEADSTLSPKQLLDLAFKDVIQSPKVEIGGTTACLGVLTSDRTFKVANLGDSWCGVFRNFSLIHETGFQVHNFNTPYQLAKIPPQIVRQAELEGRRYIIDKPDMADEFEWKLQKNDLILFATDGVTDNVVPKDIELFLKDQFENDPSCKLETVLTKLVEEVAKVSKDTNFPSAFAQELSRLTGQKYLGGKEDDITIVLIKVD
;
A
#
# COMPACT_ATOMS: atom_id res chain seq x y z
N MET A 1 -0.50 -9.05 41.96
CA MET A 1 -0.77 -8.27 40.73
C MET A 1 -0.51 -9.18 39.53
N ALA A 2 -1.56 -9.74 38.93
CA ALA A 2 -1.43 -10.65 37.79
C ALA A 2 -1.38 -9.84 36.49
N SER A 3 -0.23 -9.77 35.83
CA SER A 3 -0.11 -9.16 34.51
C SER A 3 -0.80 -10.07 33.48
N HIS A 4 -1.95 -9.66 32.97
CA HIS A 4 -2.55 -10.28 31.80
C HIS A 4 -1.69 -9.96 30.57
N ARG A 5 -0.83 -10.90 30.18
CA ARG A 5 -0.18 -10.91 28.86
C ARG A 5 -1.28 -11.14 27.82
N ARG A 6 -1.76 -10.09 27.15
CA ARG A 6 -2.57 -10.23 25.93
C ARG A 6 -1.67 -10.94 24.90
N LYS A 7 -1.97 -12.21 24.61
CA LYS A 7 -1.37 -12.95 23.50
C LYS A 7 -1.95 -12.42 22.19
N SER A 8 -1.15 -12.40 21.11
CA SER A 8 -1.62 -11.99 19.79
C SER A 8 -2.86 -12.82 19.37
N ARG A 9 -3.76 -12.21 18.60
CA ARG A 9 -4.98 -12.87 18.11
C ARG A 9 -4.70 -13.91 17.02
N PHE A 10 -3.45 -14.02 16.56
CA PHE A 10 -3.00 -15.03 15.63
C PHE A 10 -2.80 -16.37 16.37
N LYS A 11 -3.85 -17.19 16.46
CA LYS A 11 -3.71 -18.61 16.82
C LYS A 11 -4.17 -19.50 15.66
N SER A 12 -3.32 -20.48 15.34
CA SER A 12 -3.47 -21.49 14.27
C SER A 12 -4.41 -22.64 14.67
N PRO A 13 -5.02 -23.33 13.68
CA PRO A 13 -4.39 -24.52 13.12
C PRO A 13 -4.20 -24.46 11.59
N LEU A 14 -3.25 -25.27 11.09
CA LEU A 14 -2.94 -25.45 9.66
C LEU A 14 -4.17 -25.84 8.85
N ILE A 15 -4.34 -25.27 7.64
CA ILE A 15 -4.92 -25.90 6.42
C ILE A 15 -4.80 -24.95 5.20
N TYR A 16 -4.20 -25.49 4.13
CA TYR A 16 -4.12 -25.09 2.69
C TYR A 16 -3.61 -23.69 2.25
N PHE A 17 -2.57 -23.74 1.41
CA PHE A 17 -1.77 -22.63 0.89
C PHE A 17 -2.47 -21.82 -0.20
N ALA A 18 -2.57 -20.50 -0.01
CA ALA A 18 -2.56 -19.53 -1.11
C ALA A 18 -1.09 -19.18 -1.41
N VAL A 19 -0.67 -19.24 -2.67
CA VAL A 19 0.69 -18.91 -3.07
C VAL A 19 0.81 -17.39 -3.13
N ALA A 20 1.40 -16.78 -2.09
CA ALA A 20 1.86 -15.40 -2.18
C ALA A 20 2.88 -15.30 -3.33
N PHE A 21 2.71 -14.32 -4.21
CA PHE A 21 3.65 -14.07 -5.31
C PHE A 21 4.75 -13.12 -4.81
N PHE A 22 6.00 -13.42 -5.17
CA PHE A 22 7.18 -12.73 -4.63
C PHE A 22 7.91 -11.97 -5.73
N ALA A 23 8.19 -10.69 -5.50
CA ALA A 23 9.19 -9.95 -6.26
C ALA A 23 10.33 -9.56 -5.32
N VAL A 24 11.51 -10.14 -5.54
CA VAL A 24 12.73 -9.78 -4.82
C VAL A 24 13.33 -8.54 -5.48
N VAL A 25 13.34 -7.41 -4.78
CA VAL A 25 14.26 -6.30 -5.10
C VAL A 25 15.38 -6.32 -4.07
N THR A 26 16.34 -7.21 -4.26
CA THR A 26 17.64 -7.10 -3.56
C THR A 26 18.46 -6.03 -4.28
N ALA A 27 18.63 -4.88 -3.65
CA ALA A 27 19.77 -4.00 -3.98
C ALA A 27 21.06 -4.66 -3.45
N ALA A 28 21.45 -5.79 -4.02
CA ALA A 28 22.71 -6.47 -3.76
C ALA A 28 23.55 -6.38 -5.02
N ASN A 29 24.45 -5.38 -5.05
CA ASN A 29 25.44 -5.23 -6.10
C ASN A 29 26.43 -6.41 -6.00
N SER A 30 26.47 -7.27 -7.01
CA SER A 30 27.57 -8.21 -7.19
C SER A 30 28.68 -7.54 -8.01
N ASN A 31 29.90 -7.58 -7.46
CA ASN A 31 31.18 -7.18 -8.04
C ASN A 31 31.52 -5.68 -8.07
N VAL A 32 31.84 -5.08 -6.91
CA VAL A 32 32.81 -3.97 -6.79
C VAL A 32 33.55 -4.07 -5.45
N ASP A 33 34.85 -3.77 -5.47
CA ASP A 33 35.86 -3.89 -4.42
C ASP A 33 35.43 -3.68 -2.95
N SER A 34 36.06 -4.48 -2.11
CA SER A 34 35.96 -4.59 -0.65
C SER A 34 36.37 -3.34 0.17
N ASN A 35 36.38 -2.15 -0.45
CA ASN A 35 36.62 -0.86 0.22
C ASN A 35 35.50 0.18 0.04
N ILE A 36 34.35 -0.17 -0.56
CA ILE A 36 33.10 0.64 -0.56
C ILE A 36 32.11 0.05 0.47
N GLY A 37 32.58 -0.18 1.70
CA GLY A 37 31.69 -0.60 2.79
C GLY A 37 30.90 0.60 3.31
N SER A 38 29.56 0.58 3.20
CA SER A 38 28.54 1.27 4.05
C SER A 38 27.38 2.02 3.36
N MET A 39 27.22 2.02 2.03
CA MET A 39 26.28 2.98 1.40
C MET A 39 24.78 2.63 1.37
N ILE A 40 24.32 1.49 1.94
CA ILE A 40 22.89 1.15 1.99
C ILE A 40 22.40 1.21 3.44
N HIS A 41 21.73 2.31 3.80
CA HIS A 41 21.11 2.52 5.10
C HIS A 41 19.74 1.84 5.25
N TYR A 42 19.25 1.14 4.22
CA TYR A 42 17.87 0.65 4.18
C TYR A 42 17.79 -0.77 3.60
N LYS A 43 17.21 -1.69 4.37
CA LYS A 43 16.82 -3.02 3.90
C LYS A 43 15.34 -2.97 3.58
N ILE A 44 14.96 -3.36 2.35
CA ILE A 44 13.60 -3.24 1.85
C ILE A 44 13.09 -4.63 1.48
N ALA A 45 11.87 -4.95 1.88
CA ALA A 45 11.13 -6.13 1.45
C ALA A 45 9.73 -5.72 1.00
N VAL A 46 9.18 -6.46 0.05
CA VAL A 46 7.80 -6.26 -0.44
C VAL A 46 7.06 -7.59 -0.44
N ALA A 47 5.77 -7.56 -0.14
CA ALA A 47 4.90 -8.72 -0.27
C ALA A 47 3.49 -8.25 -0.56
N TYR A 48 2.73 -9.10 -1.25
CA TYR A 48 1.38 -8.79 -1.66
C TYR A 48 0.58 -10.06 -1.87
N LEU A 49 -0.74 -9.94 -1.79
CA LEU A 49 -1.69 -11.00 -2.10
C LEU A 49 -2.98 -10.37 -2.64
N PRO A 50 -3.37 -10.66 -3.89
CA PRO A 50 -4.61 -10.14 -4.44
C PRO A 50 -5.81 -10.87 -3.82
N LYS A 51 -6.97 -10.20 -3.76
CA LYS A 51 -8.23 -10.81 -3.32
C LYS A 51 -8.72 -11.89 -4.26
N ASP A 52 -9.56 -12.78 -3.76
CA ASP A 52 -10.20 -13.78 -4.60
C ASP A 52 -11.19 -13.10 -5.54
N ARG A 53 -10.90 -13.10 -6.84
CA ARG A 53 -11.80 -12.57 -7.86
C ARG A 53 -12.58 -13.70 -8.53
N SER A 54 -13.90 -13.66 -8.41
CA SER A 54 -14.79 -14.44 -9.28
C SER A 54 -15.14 -13.65 -10.54
N GLU A 55 -15.24 -14.31 -11.69
CA GLU A 55 -15.74 -13.66 -12.90
C GLU A 55 -17.20 -13.24 -12.70
N SER A 56 -17.45 -11.95 -12.45
CA SER A 56 -18.81 -11.44 -12.32
C SER A 56 -19.46 -11.34 -13.71
N ASN A 57 -20.41 -12.23 -13.98
CA ASN A 57 -21.14 -12.31 -15.26
C ASN A 57 -22.12 -11.13 -15.52
N LEU A 58 -22.11 -10.07 -14.70
CA LEU A 58 -23.22 -9.13 -14.61
C LEU A 58 -23.21 -8.03 -15.67
N PHE A 59 -22.06 -7.65 -16.24
CA PHE A 59 -22.00 -6.65 -17.31
C PHE A 59 -20.96 -7.00 -18.37
N LYS A 60 -21.33 -7.91 -19.28
CA LYS A 60 -20.61 -8.11 -20.55
C LYS A 60 -20.81 -6.87 -21.44
N ARG A 61 -20.07 -5.79 -21.18
CA ARG A 61 -19.52 -5.04 -22.31
C ARG A 61 -18.67 -6.06 -23.07
N LYS A 62 -18.80 -6.12 -24.40
CA LYS A 62 -18.09 -7.08 -25.28
C LYS A 62 -16.56 -6.88 -25.27
N SER A 63 -15.92 -6.85 -24.11
CA SER A 63 -14.50 -7.13 -24.00
C SER A 63 -14.34 -8.63 -24.13
N GLN A 64 -13.77 -9.08 -25.26
CA GLN A 64 -13.30 -10.46 -25.41
C GLN A 64 -12.02 -10.72 -24.58
N HIS A 65 -11.54 -9.72 -23.82
CA HIS A 65 -10.29 -9.78 -23.07
C HIS A 65 -10.54 -9.74 -21.56
N ARG A 66 -9.89 -10.69 -20.88
CA ARG A 66 -9.79 -10.78 -19.42
C ARG A 66 -9.21 -9.47 -18.88
N SER A 67 -9.77 -8.95 -17.79
CA SER A 67 -9.22 -7.73 -17.15
C SER A 67 -7.78 -7.97 -16.72
N PRO A 68 -6.81 -7.11 -17.07
CA PRO A 68 -5.42 -7.24 -16.63
C PRO A 68 -5.26 -7.32 -15.11
N ALA A 69 -6.19 -6.73 -14.34
CA ALA A 69 -6.22 -6.87 -12.89
C ALA A 69 -6.31 -8.33 -12.43
N LEU A 70 -6.98 -9.21 -13.19
CA LEU A 70 -7.08 -10.65 -12.89
C LEU A 70 -5.74 -11.39 -13.05
N ASP A 71 -4.84 -10.84 -13.86
CA ASP A 71 -3.52 -11.40 -14.12
C ASP A 71 -2.42 -10.61 -13.37
N SER A 72 -2.80 -9.51 -12.71
CA SER A 72 -1.90 -8.67 -11.91
C SER A 72 -1.54 -9.37 -10.60
N PRO A 73 -0.25 -9.50 -10.26
CA PRO A 73 0.18 -10.18 -9.05
C PRO A 73 -0.22 -9.43 -7.77
N THR A 74 -0.52 -8.14 -7.87
CA THR A 74 -1.02 -7.28 -6.77
C THR A 74 -2.52 -6.98 -6.91
N GLY A 75 -3.19 -7.53 -7.92
CA GLY A 75 -4.57 -7.18 -8.20
C GLY A 75 -4.71 -5.73 -8.71
N GLU A 76 -5.57 -4.94 -8.06
CA GLU A 76 -5.80 -3.52 -8.31
C GLU A 76 -4.78 -2.63 -7.56
N ASP A 77 -4.16 -3.15 -6.50
CA ASP A 77 -3.01 -2.52 -5.85
C ASP A 77 -1.80 -2.43 -6.79
N ASN A 78 -0.86 -1.57 -6.41
CA ASN A 78 0.48 -1.55 -6.95
C ASN A 78 1.50 -0.99 -5.93
N LEU A 79 2.77 -1.19 -6.23
CA LEU A 79 3.87 -0.66 -5.43
C LEU A 79 5.04 -0.26 -6.31
N PHE A 80 5.92 0.59 -5.80
CA PHE A 80 7.20 0.86 -6.45
C PHE A 80 8.33 0.97 -5.43
N VAL A 81 9.54 0.64 -5.88
CA VAL A 81 10.80 0.90 -5.20
C VAL A 81 11.78 1.40 -6.25
N SER A 82 12.31 2.60 -6.09
CA SER A 82 13.30 3.18 -7.00
C SER A 82 14.67 2.54 -6.81
N LYS A 83 15.56 2.75 -7.77
CA LYS A 83 16.99 2.62 -7.50
C LYS A 83 17.43 3.66 -6.48
N GLN A 84 18.51 3.35 -5.76
CA GLN A 84 19.19 4.32 -4.94
C GLN A 84 19.86 5.36 -5.85
N SER A 85 19.62 6.63 -5.56
CA SER A 85 20.30 7.76 -6.21
C SER A 85 21.77 7.85 -5.82
N THR A 86 22.53 8.68 -6.53
CA THR A 86 23.94 8.94 -6.23
C THR A 86 24.16 9.55 -4.85
N GLU A 87 23.19 10.30 -4.33
CA GLU A 87 23.20 10.92 -3.00
C GLU A 87 22.74 9.94 -1.90
N GLY A 88 22.38 8.71 -2.27
CA GLY A 88 21.97 7.66 -1.37
C GLY A 88 20.47 7.65 -1.03
N SER A 89 19.65 8.47 -1.69
CA SER A 89 18.20 8.54 -1.48
C SER A 89 17.44 7.47 -2.28
N ILE A 90 16.33 6.97 -1.74
CA ILE A 90 15.42 5.98 -2.35
C ILE A 90 13.97 6.44 -2.22
N ALA A 91 13.19 6.34 -3.29
CA ALA A 91 11.74 6.55 -3.26
C ALA A 91 11.00 5.23 -3.35
N LEU A 92 9.91 5.11 -2.60
CA LEU A 92 9.07 3.90 -2.58
C LEU A 92 7.68 4.23 -2.09
N GLY A 93 6.73 3.31 -2.30
CA GLY A 93 5.37 3.48 -1.84
C GLY A 93 4.41 2.45 -2.40
N VAL A 94 3.14 2.64 -2.07
CA VAL A 94 2.01 1.83 -2.51
C VAL A 94 0.93 2.73 -3.13
N ALA A 95 0.14 2.16 -4.01
CA ALA A 95 -1.04 2.78 -4.60
C ALA A 95 -2.14 1.72 -4.69
N ASP A 96 -3.32 2.01 -4.17
CA ASP A 96 -4.48 1.12 -4.29
C ASP A 96 -5.40 1.64 -5.42
N GLY A 97 -5.77 0.75 -6.33
CA GLY A 97 -6.67 1.03 -7.45
C GLY A 97 -8.14 0.87 -7.04
N VAL A 98 -8.92 1.95 -7.13
CA VAL A 98 -10.32 1.95 -6.69
C VAL A 98 -11.19 1.13 -7.66
N GLY A 99 -11.67 -0.03 -7.20
CA GLY A 99 -12.25 -1.11 -8.03
C GLY A 99 -13.61 -0.89 -8.69
N GLY A 100 -14.25 0.27 -8.50
CA GLY A 100 -15.57 0.56 -9.09
C GLY A 100 -15.61 0.59 -10.63
N TRP A 101 -14.45 0.66 -11.29
CA TRP A 101 -14.35 0.72 -12.74
C TRP A 101 -14.38 -0.65 -13.43
N LEU A 102 -14.07 -1.73 -12.70
CA LEU A 102 -14.08 -3.09 -13.22
C LEU A 102 -15.47 -3.50 -13.69
N GLU A 103 -16.51 -3.15 -12.91
CA GLU A 103 -17.91 -3.43 -13.24
C GLU A 103 -18.39 -2.72 -14.51
N ALA A 104 -17.76 -1.58 -14.85
CA ALA A 104 -18.01 -0.84 -16.09
C ALA A 104 -17.17 -1.36 -17.28
N GLY A 105 -16.39 -2.42 -17.08
CA GLY A 105 -15.58 -3.10 -18.10
C GLY A 105 -14.22 -2.46 -18.35
N TYR A 106 -13.71 -1.67 -17.40
CA TYR A 106 -12.40 -1.02 -17.48
C TYR A 106 -11.35 -1.73 -16.62
N ASP A 107 -10.08 -1.58 -16.98
CA ASP A 107 -8.95 -2.07 -16.18
C ASP A 107 -8.71 -1.13 -14.98
N SER A 108 -9.30 -1.44 -13.84
CA SER A 108 -9.15 -0.72 -12.57
C SER A 108 -7.70 -0.71 -12.05
N SER A 109 -6.88 -1.68 -12.42
CA SER A 109 -5.46 -1.74 -12.05
C SER A 109 -4.56 -0.84 -12.91
N ALA A 110 -5.07 -0.31 -14.04
CA ALA A 110 -4.24 0.45 -14.99
C ALA A 110 -3.65 1.71 -14.37
N ILE A 111 -4.46 2.44 -13.60
CA ILE A 111 -4.08 3.73 -13.04
C ILE A 111 -3.04 3.59 -11.93
N SER A 112 -3.20 2.65 -10.99
CA SER A 112 -2.25 2.39 -9.90
C SER A 112 -0.92 1.88 -10.45
N ARG A 113 -0.97 0.96 -11.43
CA ARG A 113 0.21 0.45 -12.14
C ARG A 113 0.98 1.54 -12.87
N GLU A 114 0.31 2.37 -13.65
CA GLU A 114 0.98 3.43 -14.40
C GLU A 114 1.51 4.53 -13.45
N LEU A 115 0.78 4.84 -12.38
CA LEU A 115 1.25 5.78 -11.36
C LEU A 115 2.54 5.30 -10.70
N CYS A 116 2.59 4.05 -10.21
CA CYS A 116 3.80 3.47 -9.61
C CYS A 116 4.98 3.44 -10.58
N SER A 117 4.73 3.13 -11.87
CA SER A 117 5.77 3.20 -12.91
C SER A 117 6.28 4.63 -13.10
N ALA A 118 5.38 5.62 -13.18
CA ALA A 118 5.74 7.01 -13.38
C ALA A 118 6.47 7.59 -12.16
N LEU A 119 6.04 7.26 -10.93
CA LEU A 119 6.73 7.63 -9.68
C LEU A 119 8.18 7.14 -9.67
N LYS A 120 8.39 5.86 -10.03
CA LYS A 120 9.73 5.27 -10.12
C LYS A 120 10.59 5.98 -11.16
N VAL A 121 10.08 6.17 -12.38
CA VAL A 121 10.84 6.78 -13.49
C VAL A 121 11.19 8.24 -13.19
N ASN A 122 10.25 9.04 -12.69
CA ASN A 122 10.48 10.45 -12.39
C ASN A 122 11.50 10.63 -11.25
N PHE A 123 11.47 9.81 -10.20
CA PHE A 123 12.46 9.90 -9.13
C PHE A 123 13.85 9.42 -9.57
N GLU A 124 13.92 8.37 -10.39
CA GLU A 124 15.21 7.91 -10.93
C GLU A 124 15.82 8.92 -11.91
N ALA A 125 15.01 9.82 -12.49
CA ALA A 125 15.47 10.94 -13.32
C ALA A 125 15.87 12.17 -12.49
N ASP A 126 15.13 12.47 -11.41
CA ASP A 126 15.41 13.58 -10.50
C ASP A 126 15.13 13.15 -9.04
N SER A 127 16.21 12.80 -8.33
CA SER A 127 16.17 12.36 -6.94
C SER A 127 15.94 13.51 -5.93
N THR A 128 15.85 14.75 -6.41
CA THR A 128 15.66 15.95 -5.55
C THR A 128 14.19 16.27 -5.27
N LEU A 129 13.27 15.63 -6.00
CA LEU A 129 11.84 15.84 -5.88
C LEU A 129 11.31 15.45 -4.49
N SER A 130 10.49 16.31 -3.88
CA SER A 130 9.71 15.91 -2.72
C SER A 130 8.67 14.85 -3.08
N PRO A 131 8.18 14.03 -2.13
CA PRO A 131 7.14 13.04 -2.41
C PRO A 131 5.90 13.63 -3.10
N LYS A 132 5.48 14.83 -2.71
CA LYS A 132 4.32 15.50 -3.31
C LYS A 132 4.58 16.06 -4.71
N GLN A 133 5.77 16.62 -4.95
CA GLN A 133 6.20 17.03 -6.29
C GLN A 133 6.30 15.81 -7.22
N LEU A 134 6.83 14.71 -6.70
CA LEU A 134 6.93 13.45 -7.42
C LEU A 134 5.55 12.90 -7.77
N LEU A 135 4.58 12.94 -6.84
CA LEU A 135 3.19 12.55 -7.08
C LEU A 135 2.54 13.41 -8.15
N ASP A 136 2.73 14.74 -8.10
CA ASP A 136 2.18 15.67 -9.10
C ASP A 136 2.72 15.40 -10.51
N LEU A 137 4.04 15.21 -10.65
CA LEU A 137 4.67 14.88 -11.93
C LEU A 137 4.21 13.52 -12.46
N ALA A 138 4.24 12.48 -11.62
CA ALA A 138 3.81 11.15 -12.02
C ALA A 138 2.33 11.11 -12.43
N PHE A 139 1.47 11.86 -11.74
CA PHE A 139 0.06 11.92 -12.11
C PHE A 139 -0.16 12.67 -13.43
N LYS A 140 0.61 13.71 -13.74
CA LYS A 140 0.59 14.36 -15.06
C LYS A 140 0.92 13.38 -16.19
N ASP A 141 1.88 12.49 -15.97
CA ASP A 141 2.21 11.43 -16.93
C ASP A 141 1.05 10.44 -17.10
N VAL A 142 0.40 10.02 -15.99
CA VAL A 142 -0.78 9.14 -16.00
C VAL A 142 -1.94 9.75 -16.80
N ILE A 143 -2.21 11.06 -16.62
CA ILE A 143 -3.24 11.78 -17.37
C ILE A 143 -2.98 11.71 -18.88
N GLN A 144 -1.72 11.75 -19.31
CA GLN A 144 -1.33 11.67 -20.72
C GLN A 144 -1.18 10.23 -21.24
N SER A 145 -1.01 9.25 -20.36
CA SER A 145 -0.71 7.86 -20.75
C SER A 145 -1.91 7.17 -21.42
N PRO A 146 -1.76 6.63 -22.65
CA PRO A 146 -2.83 5.90 -23.32
C PRO A 146 -3.12 4.54 -22.67
N LYS A 147 -2.27 4.07 -21.74
CA LYS A 147 -2.47 2.81 -21.03
C LYS A 147 -3.57 2.89 -19.96
N VAL A 148 -3.90 4.11 -19.53
CA VAL A 148 -4.96 4.37 -18.56
C VAL A 148 -6.11 5.05 -19.30
N GLU A 149 -7.17 4.31 -19.58
CA GLU A 149 -8.38 4.89 -20.17
C GLU A 149 -9.17 5.65 -19.11
N ILE A 150 -9.35 5.02 -17.96
CA ILE A 150 -10.13 5.50 -16.83
C ILE A 150 -9.70 4.77 -15.56
N GLY A 151 -9.78 5.43 -14.41
CA GLY A 151 -9.46 4.80 -13.13
C GLY A 151 -9.41 5.81 -11.99
N GLY A 152 -9.48 5.29 -10.76
CA GLY A 152 -9.21 6.01 -9.51
C GLY A 152 -8.12 5.29 -8.73
N THR A 153 -7.28 6.01 -8.00
CA THR A 153 -6.25 5.40 -7.13
C THR A 153 -5.89 6.27 -5.93
N THR A 154 -5.62 5.62 -4.80
CA THR A 154 -4.93 6.23 -3.66
C THR A 154 -3.41 6.17 -3.87
N ALA A 155 -2.64 6.93 -3.10
CA ALA A 155 -1.18 6.89 -3.17
C ALA A 155 -0.53 7.26 -1.83
N CYS A 156 0.27 6.35 -1.30
CA CYS A 156 1.12 6.63 -0.12
C CYS A 156 2.57 6.31 -0.48
N LEU A 157 3.40 7.35 -0.50
CA LEU A 157 4.78 7.26 -0.96
C LEU A 157 5.72 8.09 -0.10
N GLY A 158 6.99 7.71 -0.08
CA GLY A 158 8.01 8.48 0.60
C GLY A 158 9.39 8.39 -0.02
N VAL A 159 10.23 9.33 0.38
CA VAL A 159 11.63 9.45 0.01
C VAL A 159 12.47 9.33 1.28
N LEU A 160 13.33 8.32 1.30
CA LEU A 160 14.33 8.07 2.32
C LEU A 160 15.67 8.64 1.85
N THR A 161 16.30 9.49 2.64
CA THR A 161 17.59 10.11 2.31
C THR A 161 18.75 9.49 3.09
N SER A 162 19.98 9.63 2.59
CA SER A 162 21.17 9.09 3.27
C SER A 162 21.38 9.62 4.69
N ASP A 163 20.89 10.83 5.00
CA ASP A 163 20.95 11.42 6.33
C ASP A 163 19.83 10.93 7.27
N ARG A 164 19.07 9.89 6.91
CA ARG A 164 17.95 9.34 7.67
C ARG A 164 16.77 10.29 7.85
N THR A 165 16.59 11.20 6.91
CA THR A 165 15.34 11.97 6.79
C THR A 165 14.36 11.18 5.95
N PHE A 166 13.11 11.13 6.40
CA PHE A 166 12.06 10.41 5.71
C PHE A 166 10.90 11.36 5.46
N LYS A 167 10.66 11.64 4.19
CA LYS A 167 9.57 12.50 3.73
C LYS A 167 8.48 11.61 3.15
N VAL A 168 7.22 11.87 3.48
CA VAL A 168 6.06 11.09 3.03
C VAL A 168 5.01 12.02 2.46
N ALA A 169 4.34 11.59 1.39
CA ALA A 169 3.07 12.12 0.94
C ALA A 169 2.02 11.02 0.98
N ASN A 170 0.84 11.33 1.54
CA ASN A 170 -0.31 10.43 1.52
C ASN A 170 -1.51 11.10 0.86
N LEU A 171 -2.12 10.43 -0.12
CA LEU A 171 -3.40 10.76 -0.69
C LEU A 171 -4.34 9.55 -0.62
N GLY A 172 -5.35 9.62 0.24
CA GLY A 172 -6.31 8.53 0.46
C GLY A 172 -6.10 7.80 1.78
N ASP A 173 -6.50 6.52 1.81
CA ASP A 173 -6.52 5.66 3.01
C ASP A 173 -5.49 4.52 2.97
N SER A 174 -4.59 4.51 1.98
CA SER A 174 -3.29 3.86 2.17
C SER A 174 -2.54 4.47 3.37
N TRP A 175 -1.60 3.72 3.93
CA TRP A 175 -1.01 4.04 5.23
C TRP A 175 0.51 3.87 5.25
N CYS A 176 1.18 4.77 5.96
CA CYS A 176 2.58 4.60 6.33
C CYS A 176 2.77 4.76 7.84
N GLY A 177 3.43 3.79 8.48
CA GLY A 177 3.78 3.83 9.90
C GLY A 177 5.27 3.60 10.14
N VAL A 178 5.81 4.30 11.14
CA VAL A 178 7.18 4.12 11.64
C VAL A 178 7.13 3.53 13.04
N PHE A 179 7.84 2.42 13.21
CA PHE A 179 7.94 1.68 14.46
C PHE A 179 9.36 1.75 15.00
N ARG A 180 9.50 2.17 16.26
CA ARG A 180 10.76 2.16 17.00
C ARG A 180 10.62 1.28 18.22
N ASN A 181 11.54 0.33 18.40
CA ASN A 181 11.43 -0.71 19.42
C ASN A 181 10.04 -1.41 19.35
N PHE A 182 9.57 -1.64 18.13
CA PHE A 182 8.29 -2.27 17.80
C PHE A 182 7.03 -1.52 18.28
N SER A 183 7.16 -0.28 18.73
CA SER A 183 6.03 0.60 19.04
C SER A 183 5.87 1.64 17.94
N LEU A 184 4.64 1.93 17.53
CA LEU A 184 4.35 2.97 16.56
C LEU A 184 4.71 4.33 17.14
N ILE A 185 5.54 5.10 16.44
CA ILE A 185 5.97 6.44 16.85
C ILE A 185 5.52 7.54 15.91
N HIS A 186 5.28 7.20 14.64
CA HIS A 186 4.76 8.09 13.62
C HIS A 186 3.85 7.32 12.68
N GLU A 187 2.82 7.99 12.16
CA GLU A 187 1.95 7.45 11.13
C GLU A 187 1.34 8.56 10.28
N THR A 188 0.91 8.21 9.07
CA THR A 188 0.07 9.06 8.23
C THR A 188 -1.39 8.97 8.68
N GLY A 189 -2.14 10.06 8.53
CA GLY A 189 -3.59 10.03 8.67
C GLY A 189 -4.28 9.50 7.42
N PHE A 190 -5.44 8.86 7.59
CA PHE A 190 -6.33 8.52 6.47
C PHE A 190 -7.05 9.77 5.96
N GLN A 191 -7.02 9.98 4.65
CA GLN A 191 -7.76 11.04 3.99
C GLN A 191 -9.01 10.45 3.33
N VAL A 192 -10.18 10.77 3.88
CA VAL A 192 -11.47 10.24 3.41
C VAL A 192 -12.50 11.36 3.27
N HIS A 193 -13.34 11.28 2.24
CA HIS A 193 -14.51 12.15 2.08
C HIS A 193 -15.64 11.70 3.01
N ASN A 194 -15.78 10.39 3.19
CA ASN A 194 -16.71 9.72 4.11
C ASN A 194 -16.12 8.35 4.50
N PHE A 195 -16.72 7.66 5.47
CA PHE A 195 -16.31 6.29 5.82
C PHE A 195 -16.23 5.39 4.57
N ASN A 196 -15.09 4.71 4.38
CA ASN A 196 -14.82 3.84 3.23
C ASN A 196 -14.95 4.55 1.86
N THR A 197 -14.65 5.85 1.82
CA THR A 197 -14.64 6.67 0.60
C THR A 197 -13.38 7.54 0.61
N PRO A 198 -12.23 6.99 0.16
CA PRO A 198 -10.97 7.71 0.22
C PRO A 198 -10.90 8.88 -0.75
N TYR A 199 -9.99 9.80 -0.43
CA TYR A 199 -9.44 10.71 -1.42
C TYR A 199 -8.74 9.88 -2.51
N GLN A 200 -8.95 10.24 -3.76
CA GLN A 200 -8.40 9.48 -4.88
C GLN A 200 -8.06 10.37 -6.06
N LEU A 201 -6.88 10.13 -6.64
CA LEU A 201 -6.54 10.64 -7.97
C LEU A 201 -7.39 9.90 -9.00
N ALA A 202 -7.93 10.61 -9.98
CA ALA A 202 -8.75 9.97 -11.00
C ALA A 202 -8.46 10.50 -12.40
N LYS A 203 -8.38 9.58 -13.35
CA LYS A 203 -8.45 9.87 -14.78
C LYS A 203 -9.82 9.45 -15.26
N ILE A 204 -10.63 10.40 -15.70
CA ILE A 204 -11.98 10.14 -16.21
C ILE A 204 -12.16 10.91 -17.52
N PRO A 205 -12.55 10.25 -18.63
CA PRO A 205 -12.85 10.92 -19.88
C PRO A 205 -13.85 12.07 -19.69
N PRO A 206 -13.59 13.28 -20.24
CA PRO A 206 -14.46 14.43 -20.03
C PRO A 206 -15.93 14.22 -20.42
N GLN A 207 -16.18 13.36 -21.42
CA GLN A 207 -17.54 13.02 -21.85
C GLN A 207 -18.29 12.23 -20.76
N ILE A 208 -17.60 11.33 -20.04
CA ILE A 208 -18.17 10.55 -18.93
C ILE A 208 -18.46 11.47 -17.74
N VAL A 209 -17.53 12.38 -17.41
CA VAL A 209 -17.75 13.39 -16.35
C VAL A 209 -18.97 14.25 -16.66
N ARG A 210 -19.03 14.83 -17.87
CA ARG A 210 -20.16 15.67 -18.30
C ARG A 210 -21.49 14.92 -18.28
N GLN A 211 -21.50 13.66 -18.70
CA GLN A 211 -22.72 12.85 -18.69
C GLN A 211 -23.19 12.59 -17.26
N ALA A 212 -22.29 12.26 -16.33
CA ALA A 212 -22.63 12.10 -14.93
C ALA A 212 -23.19 13.39 -14.33
N GLU A 213 -22.60 14.55 -14.64
CA GLU A 213 -23.09 15.85 -14.18
C GLU A 213 -24.52 16.16 -14.66
N LEU A 214 -24.85 15.85 -15.91
CA LEU A 214 -26.21 15.99 -16.45
C LEU A 214 -27.23 15.10 -15.74
N GLU A 215 -26.78 13.97 -15.19
CA GLU A 215 -27.58 13.04 -14.40
C GLU A 215 -27.57 13.36 -12.89
N GLY A 216 -26.95 14.48 -12.49
CA GLY A 216 -26.83 14.88 -11.08
C GLY A 216 -25.84 14.04 -10.28
N ARG A 217 -24.98 13.26 -10.94
CA ARG A 217 -23.93 12.45 -10.34
C ARG A 217 -22.59 13.19 -10.42
N ARG A 218 -21.68 12.87 -9.50
CA ARG A 218 -20.30 13.40 -9.49
C ARG A 218 -19.33 12.28 -9.19
N TYR A 219 -18.16 12.35 -9.83
CA TYR A 219 -17.03 11.49 -9.52
C TYR A 219 -16.10 12.21 -8.55
N ILE A 220 -15.39 11.42 -7.73
CA ILE A 220 -14.30 11.92 -6.89
C ILE A 220 -13.07 12.05 -7.78
N ILE A 221 -12.51 13.27 -7.85
CA ILE A 221 -11.36 13.61 -8.69
C ILE A 221 -10.48 14.55 -7.87
N ASP A 222 -9.78 13.99 -6.88
CA ASP A 222 -8.86 14.76 -6.05
C ASP A 222 -7.54 15.03 -6.79
N LYS A 223 -6.71 15.89 -6.22
CA LYS A 223 -5.50 16.40 -6.85
C LYS A 223 -4.28 16.10 -5.99
N PRO A 224 -3.09 15.95 -6.60
CA PRO A 224 -1.84 15.74 -5.87
C PRO A 224 -1.55 16.82 -4.81
N ASP A 225 -2.00 18.06 -5.01
CA ASP A 225 -1.82 19.16 -4.05
C ASP A 225 -2.60 18.98 -2.74
N MET A 226 -3.58 18.08 -2.71
CA MET A 226 -4.36 17.72 -1.52
C MET A 226 -3.69 16.65 -0.65
N ALA A 227 -2.60 16.04 -1.12
CA ALA A 227 -1.88 15.03 -0.33
C ALA A 227 -1.30 15.65 0.95
N ASP A 228 -1.44 14.95 2.08
CA ASP A 228 -0.79 15.33 3.32
C ASP A 228 0.71 15.03 3.25
N GLU A 229 1.53 15.91 3.83
CA GLU A 229 2.99 15.78 3.85
C GLU A 229 3.51 15.58 5.26
N PHE A 230 4.49 14.68 5.41
CA PHE A 230 5.13 14.37 6.66
C PHE A 230 6.65 14.36 6.48
N GLU A 231 7.37 14.77 7.52
CA GLU A 231 8.82 14.65 7.58
C GLU A 231 9.22 14.13 8.96
N TRP A 232 9.92 12.99 8.98
CA TRP A 232 10.35 12.32 10.20
C TRP A 232 11.84 12.03 10.18
N LYS A 233 12.47 12.09 11.36
CA LYS A 233 13.86 11.70 11.54
C LYS A 233 13.94 10.26 12.03
N LEU A 234 14.59 9.42 11.25
CA LEU A 234 14.72 8.00 11.53
C LEU A 234 15.98 7.69 12.36
N GLN A 235 15.91 6.58 13.09
CA GLN A 235 17.00 6.00 13.84
C GLN A 235 17.33 4.60 13.32
N LYS A 236 18.56 4.14 13.59
CA LYS A 236 18.95 2.77 13.32
C LYS A 236 17.95 1.81 13.97
N ASN A 237 17.57 0.76 13.23
CA ASN A 237 16.57 -0.25 13.58
C ASN A 237 15.11 0.21 13.59
N ASP A 238 14.80 1.45 13.21
CA ASP A 238 13.41 1.81 12.93
C ASP A 238 12.89 0.92 11.78
N LEU A 239 11.62 0.51 11.90
CA LEU A 239 10.89 -0.21 10.86
C LEU A 239 9.84 0.74 10.26
N ILE A 240 9.72 0.74 8.95
CA ILE A 240 8.77 1.57 8.22
C ILE A 240 7.89 0.63 7.41
N LEU A 241 6.58 0.82 7.48
CA LEU A 241 5.61 -0.02 6.79
C LEU A 241 4.68 0.85 5.97
N PHE A 242 4.72 0.70 4.65
CA PHE A 242 3.66 1.17 3.76
C PHE A 242 2.67 0.03 3.53
N ALA A 243 1.38 0.32 3.58
CA ALA A 243 0.32 -0.66 3.36
C ALA A 243 -0.89 -0.04 2.65
N THR A 244 -1.58 -0.83 1.83
CA THR A 244 -2.89 -0.51 1.27
C THR A 244 -4.02 -0.82 2.27
N ASP A 245 -5.24 -0.37 1.97
CA ASP A 245 -6.40 -0.49 2.88
C ASP A 245 -6.76 -1.95 3.19
N GLY A 246 -6.48 -2.89 2.28
CA GLY A 246 -6.62 -4.33 2.51
C GLY A 246 -5.87 -4.83 3.75
N VAL A 247 -4.85 -4.11 4.22
CA VAL A 247 -4.24 -4.33 5.54
C VAL A 247 -4.99 -3.59 6.64
N THR A 248 -5.09 -2.26 6.52
CA THR A 248 -5.49 -1.39 7.63
C THR A 248 -6.98 -1.45 7.96
N ASP A 249 -7.81 -1.94 7.04
CA ASP A 249 -9.20 -2.29 7.33
C ASP A 249 -9.33 -3.55 8.17
N ASN A 250 -8.33 -4.43 8.13
CA ASN A 250 -8.36 -5.68 8.85
C ASN A 250 -7.65 -5.56 10.20
N VAL A 251 -6.41 -5.07 10.23
CA VAL A 251 -5.60 -5.01 11.45
C VAL A 251 -5.37 -3.57 11.91
N VAL A 252 -5.48 -3.34 13.23
CA VAL A 252 -5.13 -2.03 13.81
C VAL A 252 -3.61 -1.93 14.03
N PRO A 253 -3.02 -0.71 14.10
CA PRO A 253 -1.58 -0.56 14.29
C PRO A 253 -1.04 -1.30 15.50
N LYS A 254 -1.83 -1.43 16.57
CA LYS A 254 -1.45 -2.18 17.78
C LYS A 254 -1.23 -3.68 17.53
N ASP A 255 -1.97 -4.28 16.61
CA ASP A 255 -1.77 -5.68 16.24
C ASP A 255 -0.49 -5.85 15.41
N ILE A 256 -0.16 -4.86 14.56
CA ILE A 256 1.10 -4.80 13.81
C ILE A 256 2.29 -4.67 14.75
N GLU A 257 2.23 -3.80 15.77
CA GLU A 257 3.27 -3.69 16.80
C GLU A 257 3.58 -5.03 17.47
N LEU A 258 2.53 -5.74 17.90
CA LEU A 258 2.66 -7.04 18.55
C LEU A 258 3.24 -8.09 17.60
N PHE A 259 2.78 -8.09 16.34
CA PHE A 259 3.31 -8.99 15.32
C PHE A 259 4.80 -8.76 15.08
N LEU A 260 5.22 -7.52 14.82
CA LEU A 260 6.63 -7.18 14.58
C LEU A 260 7.51 -7.54 15.78
N LYS A 261 7.04 -7.24 16.99
CA LYS A 261 7.71 -7.61 18.23
C LYS A 261 7.91 -9.12 18.33
N ASP A 262 6.85 -9.91 18.12
CA ASP A 262 6.90 -11.36 18.20
C ASP A 262 7.83 -11.97 17.14
N GLN A 263 7.92 -11.39 15.94
CA GLN A 263 8.84 -11.90 14.91
C GLN A 263 10.31 -11.56 15.17
N PHE A 264 10.63 -10.32 15.56
CA PHE A 264 12.01 -9.86 15.68
C PHE A 264 12.63 -10.07 17.07
N GLU A 265 11.87 -10.11 18.17
CA GLU A 265 12.43 -10.42 19.49
C GLU A 265 12.83 -11.89 19.62
N ASN A 266 12.08 -12.80 18.98
CA ASN A 266 12.36 -14.23 19.02
C ASN A 266 13.52 -14.63 18.09
N ASP A 267 13.68 -13.91 16.97
CA ASP A 267 14.79 -14.09 16.04
C ASP A 267 15.22 -12.73 15.46
N PRO A 268 16.19 -12.03 16.10
CA PRO A 268 16.70 -10.75 15.63
C PRO A 268 17.35 -10.81 14.24
N SER A 269 17.72 -12.02 13.79
CA SER A 269 18.33 -12.27 12.48
C SER A 269 17.31 -12.61 11.39
N CYS A 270 16.01 -12.65 11.74
CA CYS A 270 14.95 -12.98 10.81
C CYS A 270 14.96 -12.04 9.60
N LYS A 271 14.83 -12.62 8.41
CA LYS A 271 14.78 -11.90 7.14
C LYS A 271 13.49 -11.10 7.04
N LEU A 272 13.56 -9.86 6.55
CA LEU A 272 12.39 -8.99 6.42
C LEU A 272 11.30 -9.62 5.55
N GLU A 273 11.72 -10.32 4.50
CA GLU A 273 10.86 -11.03 3.56
C GLU A 273 10.04 -12.12 4.26
N THR A 274 10.65 -12.86 5.17
CA THR A 274 9.97 -13.90 5.95
C THR A 274 8.95 -13.30 6.91
N VAL A 275 9.30 -12.19 7.57
CA VAL A 275 8.38 -11.45 8.46
C VAL A 275 7.19 -10.92 7.66
N LEU A 276 7.45 -10.31 6.51
CA LEU A 276 6.44 -9.67 5.68
C LEU A 276 5.49 -10.69 5.04
N THR A 277 6.01 -11.83 4.59
CA THR A 277 5.20 -12.94 4.05
C THR A 277 4.18 -13.41 5.09
N LYS A 278 4.63 -13.66 6.32
CA LYS A 278 3.73 -14.07 7.42
C LYS A 278 2.69 -12.99 7.74
N LEU A 279 3.05 -11.71 7.66
CA LEU A 279 2.11 -10.63 7.91
C LEU A 279 0.99 -10.63 6.86
N VAL A 280 1.34 -10.73 5.58
CA VAL A 280 0.36 -10.83 4.48
C VAL A 280 -0.54 -12.05 4.65
N GLU A 281 0.02 -13.23 4.97
CA GLU A 281 -0.75 -14.45 5.20
C GLU A 281 -1.76 -14.31 6.36
N GLU A 282 -1.33 -13.73 7.48
CA GLU A 282 -2.21 -13.53 8.63
C GLU A 282 -3.27 -12.46 8.39
N VAL A 283 -2.94 -11.35 7.70
CA VAL A 283 -3.90 -10.33 7.27
C VAL A 283 -4.93 -10.94 6.32
N ALA A 284 -4.50 -11.69 5.31
CA ALA A 284 -5.38 -12.36 4.37
C ALA A 284 -6.34 -13.31 5.08
N LYS A 285 -5.84 -14.09 6.03
CA LYS A 285 -6.66 -15.00 6.84
C LYS A 285 -7.75 -14.25 7.61
N VAL A 286 -7.41 -13.16 8.30
CA VAL A 286 -8.41 -12.40 9.08
C VAL A 286 -9.35 -11.59 8.19
N SER A 287 -8.93 -11.21 6.98
CA SER A 287 -9.77 -10.51 6.00
C SER A 287 -10.96 -11.36 5.52
N LYS A 288 -10.79 -12.69 5.49
CA LYS A 288 -11.82 -13.66 5.10
C LYS A 288 -12.63 -14.20 6.27
N ASP A 289 -12.28 -13.87 7.52
CA ASP A 289 -12.97 -14.33 8.71
C ASP A 289 -14.19 -13.46 9.01
N THR A 290 -15.39 -14.00 8.75
CA THR A 290 -16.69 -13.35 8.98
C THR A 290 -16.99 -13.03 10.44
N ASN A 291 -16.24 -13.56 11.40
CA ASN A 291 -16.39 -13.28 12.83
C ASN A 291 -15.27 -12.40 13.39
N PHE A 292 -14.29 -12.03 12.57
CA PHE A 292 -13.16 -11.24 13.03
C PHE A 292 -13.57 -9.80 13.32
N PRO A 293 -13.22 -9.23 14.48
CA PRO A 293 -13.45 -7.82 14.77
C PRO A 293 -12.38 -6.96 14.07
N SER A 294 -12.49 -6.83 12.75
CA SER A 294 -11.60 -6.03 11.92
C SER A 294 -11.61 -4.55 12.30
N ALA A 295 -10.60 -3.79 11.90
CA ALA A 295 -10.59 -2.33 12.11
C ALA A 295 -11.80 -1.66 11.44
N PHE A 296 -12.13 -2.08 10.21
CA PHE A 296 -13.31 -1.68 9.47
C PHE A 296 -14.60 -1.96 10.24
N ALA A 297 -14.80 -3.19 10.70
CA ALA A 297 -16.01 -3.57 11.43
C ALA A 297 -16.13 -2.83 12.78
N GLN A 298 -15.00 -2.60 13.46
CA GLN A 298 -14.96 -1.80 14.68
C GLN A 298 -15.38 -0.34 14.42
N GLU A 299 -14.86 0.27 13.36
CA GLU A 299 -15.19 1.65 13.01
C GLU A 299 -16.63 1.79 12.52
N LEU A 300 -17.11 0.87 11.68
CA LEU A 300 -18.51 0.81 11.27
C LEU A 300 -19.44 0.65 12.48
N SER A 301 -19.03 -0.16 13.47
CA SER A 301 -19.79 -0.32 14.71
C SER A 301 -19.84 0.97 15.52
N ARG A 302 -18.72 1.69 15.59
CA ARG A 302 -18.63 2.98 16.28
C ARG A 302 -19.53 4.04 15.63
N LEU A 303 -19.55 4.11 14.30
CA LEU A 303 -20.30 5.10 13.53
C LEU A 303 -21.82 4.89 13.58
N THR A 304 -22.26 3.63 13.53
CA THR A 304 -23.68 3.28 13.47
C THR A 304 -24.30 2.97 14.83
N GLY A 305 -23.48 2.68 15.85
CA GLY A 305 -23.92 2.19 17.15
C GLY A 305 -24.38 0.73 17.17
N GLN A 306 -24.29 0.01 16.06
CA GLN A 306 -24.62 -1.41 15.97
C GLN A 306 -23.35 -2.26 15.97
N LYS A 307 -23.42 -3.50 16.45
CA LYS A 307 -22.24 -4.38 16.45
C LYS A 307 -22.07 -5.08 15.09
N TYR A 308 -20.98 -4.80 14.41
CA TYR A 308 -20.52 -5.49 13.22
C TYR A 308 -19.30 -6.36 13.52
N LEU A 309 -19.16 -7.43 12.76
CA LEU A 309 -18.01 -8.34 12.72
C LEU A 309 -17.76 -8.72 11.25
N GLY A 310 -16.57 -9.24 10.99
CA GLY A 310 -16.11 -9.66 9.68
C GLY A 310 -14.87 -8.90 9.24
N GLY A 311 -13.92 -9.61 8.64
CA GLY A 311 -12.89 -9.00 7.81
C GLY A 311 -13.46 -8.33 6.56
N LYS A 312 -12.67 -7.48 5.93
CA LYS A 312 -12.92 -6.88 4.62
C LYS A 312 -11.87 -7.45 3.68
N GLU A 313 -12.24 -8.45 2.88
CA GLU A 313 -11.33 -9.03 1.88
C GLU A 313 -11.02 -7.98 0.81
N ASP A 314 -9.74 -7.66 0.63
CA ASP A 314 -9.27 -6.78 -0.44
C ASP A 314 -7.87 -7.20 -0.92
N ASP A 315 -7.37 -6.52 -1.96
CA ASP A 315 -5.97 -6.66 -2.35
C ASP A 315 -5.06 -6.17 -1.20
N ILE A 316 -4.02 -6.94 -0.89
CA ILE A 316 -3.10 -6.67 0.21
C ILE A 316 -1.73 -6.37 -0.38
N THR A 317 -1.19 -5.19 -0.11
CA THR A 317 0.16 -4.82 -0.53
C THR A 317 0.93 -4.15 0.59
N ILE A 318 2.16 -4.61 0.86
CA ILE A 318 3.01 -4.08 1.93
C ILE A 318 4.44 -3.87 1.43
N VAL A 319 5.02 -2.72 1.79
CA VAL A 319 6.47 -2.45 1.68
C VAL A 319 7.04 -2.24 3.08
N LEU A 320 7.96 -3.10 3.49
CA LEU A 320 8.64 -3.03 4.80
C LEU A 320 10.09 -2.60 4.63
N ILE A 321 10.50 -1.58 5.38
CA ILE A 321 11.86 -1.06 5.39
C ILE A 321 12.44 -1.17 6.80
N LYS A 322 13.70 -1.58 6.91
CA LYS A 322 14.49 -1.49 8.14
C LYS A 322 15.68 -0.56 7.94
N VAL A 323 15.84 0.39 8.85
CA VAL A 323 16.96 1.35 8.86
C VAL A 323 18.20 0.70 9.47
N ASP A 324 19.36 0.79 8.81
CA ASP A 324 20.68 0.33 9.27
C ASP A 324 21.59 1.47 9.78
#